data_AF-A0A2G5UA90-F1
#
_entry.id   AF-A0A2G5UA90-F1
#
_cell.length_a   1.000
_cell.length_b   1.000
_cell.length_c   1.000
_cell.angle_alpha   90.00
_cell.angle_beta   90.00
_cell.angle_gamma   90.00
#
_symmetry.space_group_name_H-M   'P 1'
#
loop_
_entity.id
_entity.type
_entity.pdbx_description
1 polymer ?
#
loop_
_entity_poly.entity_id
_entity_poly.type
_entity_poly.pdbx_seq_one_letter_code
_entity_poly.pdbx_strand_id
1 'polypeptide(L)'
;MSPNTPPFGEILNFGCVAVFQLLYKDTKDSLEDPKDRELPRKLLQPNKAGILNLEHFNHISNQKIIVECSDACGCSDSCPRRRLQQGQKKRLVVFYENKILGFGLRAAEPIKAGEYVTEYVGTVLTPRSNRDPSYDLGIEIVAEGLAIDSRKCGNLARFVAHACDPNAAFIETHSRIFETDPLIPRVSLYALRDIAIGEAVTICYYSRDKLASGKGIKCACRPGCPNHLPKN
;
A
#
# COMPACT_ATOMS: atom_id res chain seq x y z
N MET A 1 -17.07 41.26 6.17
CA MET A 1 -17.80 39.98 6.27
C MET A 1 -16.75 38.88 6.29
N SER A 2 -16.41 38.42 7.49
CA SER A 2 -15.41 37.37 7.71
C SER A 2 -16.02 35.99 7.43
N PRO A 3 -15.32 35.07 6.74
CA PRO A 3 -15.78 33.70 6.63
C PRO A 3 -15.61 33.02 7.99
N ASN A 4 -16.71 32.49 8.52
CA ASN A 4 -16.77 31.73 9.76
C ASN A 4 -15.78 30.57 9.73
N THR A 5 -14.65 30.73 10.40
CA THR A 5 -13.77 29.62 10.78
C THR A 5 -14.27 29.15 12.14
N PRO A 6 -14.70 27.89 12.32
CA PRO A 6 -15.13 27.44 13.64
C PRO A 6 -13.93 27.42 14.60
N PRO A 7 -14.13 27.72 15.88
CA PRO A 7 -13.05 27.81 16.85
C PRO A 7 -12.43 26.42 17.09
N PHE A 8 -11.10 26.36 17.08
CA PHE A 8 -10.26 25.17 17.29
C PHE A 8 -10.42 24.47 18.66
N GLY A 9 -11.42 24.83 19.46
CA GLY A 9 -11.56 24.43 20.88
C GLY A 9 -12.65 23.40 21.19
N GLU A 10 -13.49 22.98 20.23
CA GLU A 10 -14.65 22.09 20.51
C GLU A 10 -14.59 20.74 19.78
N ILE A 11 -13.40 20.22 19.46
CA ILE A 11 -13.26 18.79 19.08
C ILE A 11 -13.15 17.97 20.37
N LEU A 12 -14.20 18.02 21.19
CA LEU A 12 -14.32 17.19 22.38
C LEU A 12 -14.71 15.76 21.96
N ASN A 13 -13.80 14.81 22.19
CA ASN A 13 -14.08 13.37 22.28
C ASN A 13 -14.70 12.66 21.07
N PHE A 14 -14.36 13.05 19.85
CA PHE A 14 -14.54 12.16 18.72
C PHE A 14 -13.42 11.10 18.74
N GLY A 15 -13.74 9.86 19.10
CA GLY A 15 -12.78 8.76 18.99
C GLY A 15 -12.15 8.68 17.59
N CYS A 16 -10.98 8.05 17.44
CA CYS A 16 -10.10 7.97 16.23
C CYS A 16 -10.79 7.46 14.92
N VAL A 17 -12.12 7.30 14.89
CA VAL A 17 -12.98 7.02 13.73
C VAL A 17 -13.58 8.29 13.10
N ALA A 18 -13.97 9.30 13.88
CA ALA A 18 -14.87 10.36 13.42
C ALA A 18 -14.19 11.47 12.59
N VAL A 19 -12.94 11.81 12.89
CA VAL A 19 -12.18 12.84 12.13
C VAL A 19 -11.97 12.44 10.66
N PHE A 20 -11.69 11.16 10.40
CA PHE A 20 -11.41 10.67 9.05
C PHE A 20 -12.66 10.40 8.22
N GLN A 21 -13.80 10.09 8.86
CA GLN A 21 -15.06 9.99 8.13
C GLN A 21 -15.48 11.33 7.54
N LEU A 22 -15.17 12.45 8.20
CA LEU A 22 -15.51 13.79 7.72
C LEU A 22 -14.66 14.21 6.51
N LEU A 23 -13.34 13.99 6.54
CA LEU A 23 -12.43 14.36 5.44
C LEU A 23 -12.70 13.61 4.11
N TYR A 24 -13.38 12.46 4.17
CA TYR A 24 -13.66 11.61 3.00
C TYR A 24 -15.15 11.41 2.69
N LYS A 25 -16.08 11.98 3.49
CA LYS A 25 -17.51 11.98 3.14
C LYS A 25 -17.81 12.94 2.00
N ASP A 26 -17.06 14.05 1.92
CA ASP A 26 -17.32 15.15 0.98
C ASP A 26 -17.00 14.83 -0.49
N THR A 27 -16.48 13.65 -0.82
CA THR A 27 -16.28 13.24 -2.22
C THR A 27 -17.46 12.44 -2.80
N LYS A 28 -18.56 12.25 -2.05
CA LYS A 28 -19.74 11.50 -2.53
C LYS A 28 -20.88 12.36 -3.06
N ASP A 29 -20.95 13.64 -2.69
CA ASP A 29 -22.10 14.50 -3.01
C ASP A 29 -21.86 15.46 -4.19
N SER A 30 -20.74 15.34 -4.92
CA SER A 30 -20.39 16.31 -5.99
C SER A 30 -20.02 15.71 -7.37
N LEU A 31 -20.36 14.46 -7.67
CA LEU A 31 -20.14 13.88 -9.01
C LEU A 31 -21.44 13.38 -9.62
N GLU A 32 -22.20 14.31 -10.21
CA GLU A 32 -23.31 14.02 -11.13
C GLU A 32 -22.77 13.84 -12.57
N ASP A 33 -22.01 12.78 -12.86
CA ASP A 33 -21.85 12.30 -14.25
C ASP A 33 -21.73 10.76 -14.30
N PRO A 34 -22.67 10.04 -14.93
CA PRO A 34 -22.67 8.57 -15.03
C PRO A 34 -21.52 7.96 -15.86
N LYS A 35 -20.66 8.76 -16.51
CA LYS A 35 -19.60 8.27 -17.41
C LYS A 35 -18.21 8.13 -16.77
N ASP A 36 -17.95 8.80 -15.66
CA ASP A 36 -16.70 8.65 -14.91
C ASP A 36 -16.91 7.69 -13.74
N ARG A 37 -16.86 6.39 -14.02
CA ARG A 37 -16.78 5.37 -12.95
C ARG A 37 -15.38 5.39 -12.34
N GLU A 38 -15.05 6.43 -11.58
CA GLU A 38 -13.96 6.34 -10.61
C GLU A 38 -14.27 5.17 -9.67
N LEU A 39 -13.35 4.20 -9.59
CA LEU A 39 -13.53 3.01 -8.75
C LEU A 39 -13.80 3.47 -7.29
N PRO A 40 -14.79 2.90 -6.60
CA PRO A 40 -15.15 3.37 -5.26
C PRO A 40 -13.97 3.21 -4.30
N ARG A 41 -13.45 4.34 -3.80
CA ARG A 41 -12.40 4.37 -2.79
C ARG A 41 -12.92 3.78 -1.47
N LYS A 42 -12.20 2.81 -0.90
CA LYS A 42 -12.54 2.19 0.38
C LYS A 42 -11.47 2.44 1.43
N LEU A 43 -11.84 3.15 2.50
CA LEU A 43 -11.00 3.33 3.68
C LEU A 43 -10.85 1.98 4.42
N LEU A 44 -9.59 1.56 4.60
CA LEU A 44 -9.23 0.40 5.41
C LEU A 44 -8.88 0.85 6.82
N GLN A 45 -9.48 0.20 7.82
CA GLN A 45 -9.22 0.47 9.22
C GLN A 45 -8.82 -0.83 9.93
N PRO A 46 -7.71 -0.83 10.70
CA PRO A 46 -7.35 -1.99 11.48
C PRO A 46 -8.26 -2.15 12.70
N ASN A 47 -8.41 -3.38 13.16
CA ASN A 47 -9.05 -3.69 14.43
C ASN A 47 -8.13 -3.29 15.61
N LYS A 48 -8.57 -3.59 16.85
CA LYS A 48 -7.80 -3.28 18.07
C LYS A 48 -6.41 -3.94 18.13
N ALA A 49 -6.21 -5.03 17.40
CA ALA A 49 -4.92 -5.73 17.30
C ALA A 49 -4.04 -5.21 16.15
N GLY A 50 -4.47 -4.19 15.41
CA GLY A 50 -3.71 -3.66 14.27
C GLY A 50 -3.89 -4.47 12.97
N ILE A 51 -4.89 -5.36 12.90
CA ILE A 51 -5.13 -6.26 11.77
C ILE A 51 -6.17 -5.68 10.82
N LEU A 52 -5.87 -5.65 9.52
CA LEU A 52 -6.81 -5.28 8.47
C LEU A 52 -7.67 -6.48 8.03
N ASN A 53 -8.96 -6.25 7.78
CA ASN A 53 -9.76 -7.24 7.03
C ASN A 53 -9.52 -7.09 5.52
N LEU A 54 -8.86 -8.09 4.92
CA LEU A 54 -8.48 -8.13 3.51
C LEU A 54 -9.09 -9.32 2.75
N GLU A 55 -10.08 -10.03 3.29
CA GLU A 55 -10.68 -11.23 2.66
C GLU A 55 -11.19 -10.98 1.23
N HIS A 56 -11.67 -9.76 0.96
CA HIS A 56 -12.14 -9.32 -0.36
C HIS A 56 -11.25 -8.22 -0.93
N PHE A 57 -9.93 -8.31 -0.72
CA PHE A 57 -8.99 -7.42 -1.36
C PHE A 57 -8.79 -7.80 -2.83
N ASN A 58 -9.26 -6.92 -3.71
CA ASN A 58 -9.04 -7.02 -5.15
C ASN A 58 -8.28 -5.78 -5.61
N HIS A 59 -7.03 -5.97 -6.04
CA HIS A 59 -6.13 -4.93 -6.54
C HIS A 59 -6.58 -4.34 -7.89
N ILE A 60 -7.59 -4.92 -8.54
CA ILE A 60 -8.08 -4.51 -9.87
C ILE A 60 -9.35 -3.65 -9.76
N SER A 61 -10.21 -3.94 -8.78
CA SER A 61 -11.58 -3.41 -8.77
C SER A 61 -11.85 -2.38 -7.67
N ASN A 62 -10.91 -2.12 -6.78
CA ASN A 62 -11.12 -1.19 -5.67
C ASN A 62 -9.82 -0.45 -5.34
N GLN A 63 -9.85 0.87 -5.37
CA GLN A 63 -8.80 1.69 -4.73
C GLN A 63 -9.01 1.64 -3.22
N LYS A 64 -7.99 1.19 -2.48
CA LYS A 64 -8.04 1.12 -1.02
C LYS A 64 -6.93 1.95 -0.43
N ILE A 65 -7.26 2.73 0.60
CA ILE A 65 -6.33 3.61 1.30
C ILE A 65 -6.41 3.33 2.80
N ILE A 66 -5.27 3.44 3.47
CA ILE A 66 -5.18 3.45 4.92
C ILE A 66 -4.91 4.88 5.35
N VAL A 67 -5.58 5.34 6.40
CA VAL A 67 -5.28 6.63 7.01
C VAL A 67 -4.90 6.38 8.47
N GLU A 68 -3.66 6.74 8.80
CA GLU A 68 -3.14 6.58 10.16
C GLU A 68 -3.54 7.75 11.05
N CYS A 69 -3.71 7.49 12.35
CA CYS A 69 -3.96 8.55 13.32
C CYS A 69 -2.69 9.42 13.50
N SER A 70 -2.87 10.73 13.64
CA SER A 70 -1.83 11.76 13.87
C SER A 70 -1.98 12.37 15.26
N ASP A 71 -1.16 13.35 15.62
CA ASP A 71 -1.26 14.11 16.88
C ASP A 71 -2.67 14.67 17.15
N ALA A 72 -3.39 15.09 16.11
CA ALA A 72 -4.78 15.55 16.20
C ALA A 72 -5.77 14.51 16.76
N CYS A 73 -5.42 13.23 16.73
CA CYS A 73 -6.26 12.16 17.28
C CYS A 73 -6.14 12.02 18.81
N GLY A 74 -5.12 12.62 19.45
CA GLY A 74 -4.87 12.51 20.89
C GLY A 74 -4.51 11.11 21.40
N CYS A 75 -4.38 10.12 20.53
CA CYS A 75 -4.04 8.74 20.89
C CYS A 75 -2.51 8.53 20.95
N SER A 76 -2.08 7.59 21.79
CA SER A 76 -0.67 7.24 21.96
C SER A 76 -0.02 6.66 20.70
N ASP A 77 1.32 6.62 20.70
CA ASP A 77 2.12 6.03 19.61
C ASP A 77 1.87 4.54 19.42
N SER A 78 1.37 3.85 20.46
CA SER A 78 0.98 2.44 20.41
C SER A 78 -0.39 2.21 19.76
N CYS A 79 -1.05 3.26 19.25
CA CYS A 79 -2.35 3.14 18.59
C CYS A 79 -2.29 2.10 17.45
N PRO A 80 -3.25 1.16 17.36
CA PRO A 80 -3.28 0.18 16.28
C PRO A 80 -3.53 0.82 14.90
N ARG A 81 -3.90 2.11 14.84
CA ARG A 81 -3.99 2.91 13.60
C ARG A 81 -2.70 3.69 13.28
N ARG A 82 -1.57 3.33 13.87
CA ARG A 82 -0.22 3.93 13.63
C ARG A 82 0.81 2.86 13.26
N ARG A 83 0.43 1.80 12.54
CA ARG A 83 1.28 0.62 12.26
C ARG A 83 2.52 0.96 11.45
N LEU A 84 2.39 1.78 10.42
CA LEU A 84 3.49 2.21 9.57
C LEU A 84 4.34 3.29 10.28
N GLN A 85 3.75 4.17 11.10
CA GLN A 85 4.50 5.03 12.04
C GLN A 85 5.34 4.23 13.06
N GLN A 86 4.87 3.07 13.50
CA GLN A 86 5.59 2.19 14.46
C GLN A 86 6.79 1.46 13.84
N GLY A 87 6.95 1.53 12.51
CA GLY A 87 8.03 0.91 11.75
C GLY A 87 7.90 -0.61 11.60
N GLN A 88 8.79 -1.20 10.78
CA GLN A 88 8.82 -2.64 10.55
C GLN A 88 9.11 -3.41 11.84
N LYS A 89 8.18 -4.28 12.23
CA LYS A 89 8.35 -5.24 13.34
C LYS A 89 8.56 -6.68 12.86
N LYS A 90 8.13 -6.99 11.63
CA LYS A 90 8.25 -8.34 11.07
C LYS A 90 9.67 -8.64 10.65
N ARG A 91 10.15 -9.84 11.00
CA ARG A 91 11.44 -10.39 10.55
C ARG A 91 11.31 -10.89 9.13
N LEU A 92 12.14 -10.34 8.26
CA LEU A 92 12.20 -10.63 6.83
C LEU A 92 13.64 -10.92 6.43
N VAL A 93 13.84 -11.74 5.40
CA VAL A 93 15.18 -12.06 4.88
C VAL A 93 15.19 -11.93 3.36
N VAL A 94 16.23 -11.28 2.83
CA VAL A 94 16.50 -11.31 1.39
C VAL A 94 17.15 -12.65 1.08
N PHE A 95 16.55 -13.39 0.16
CA PHE A 95 16.96 -14.76 -0.17
C PHE A 95 17.19 -14.88 -1.67
N TYR A 96 18.24 -15.59 -2.07
CA TYR A 96 18.47 -15.91 -3.48
C TYR A 96 17.57 -17.08 -3.87
N GLU A 97 16.53 -16.81 -4.66
CA GLU A 97 15.52 -17.81 -5.03
C GLU A 97 16.06 -18.81 -6.05
N ASN A 98 16.55 -18.33 -7.19
CA ASN A 98 17.20 -19.12 -8.25
C ASN A 98 17.71 -18.19 -9.37
N LYS A 99 18.28 -18.79 -10.43
CA LYS A 99 18.81 -18.07 -11.60
C LYS A 99 17.76 -17.26 -12.38
N ILE A 100 16.47 -17.60 -12.27
CA ILE A 100 15.39 -16.95 -13.01
C ILE A 100 14.81 -15.78 -12.20
N LEU A 101 14.49 -16.01 -10.93
CA LEU A 101 13.87 -15.02 -10.05
C LEU A 101 14.88 -14.07 -9.41
N GLY A 102 16.15 -14.48 -9.29
CA GLY A 102 17.17 -13.70 -8.59
C GLY A 102 16.91 -13.64 -7.09
N PHE A 103 17.00 -12.44 -6.51
CA PHE A 103 16.73 -12.21 -5.08
C PHE A 103 15.25 -11.94 -4.84
N GLY A 104 14.69 -12.60 -3.83
CA GLY A 104 13.34 -12.40 -3.31
C GLY A 104 13.35 -12.03 -1.82
N LEU A 105 12.17 -11.73 -1.29
CA LEU A 105 11.94 -11.50 0.13
C LEU A 105 11.18 -12.69 0.72
N ARG A 106 11.66 -13.24 1.84
CA ARG A 106 10.99 -14.31 2.58
C ARG A 106 10.64 -13.89 4.00
N ALA A 107 9.58 -14.48 4.54
CA ALA A 107 9.21 -14.31 5.94
C ALA A 107 10.17 -15.09 6.84
N ALA A 108 10.76 -14.44 7.84
CA ALA A 108 11.61 -15.09 8.85
C ALA A 108 10.86 -15.35 10.17
N GLU A 109 9.54 -15.13 10.16
CA GLU A 109 8.59 -15.50 11.20
C GLU A 109 7.18 -15.65 10.59
N PRO A 110 6.20 -16.25 11.29
CA PRO A 110 4.83 -16.32 10.79
C PRO A 110 4.22 -14.91 10.69
N ILE A 111 3.50 -14.65 9.59
CA ILE A 111 2.75 -13.40 9.39
C ILE A 111 1.29 -13.77 9.16
N LYS A 112 0.38 -13.19 9.94
CA LYS A 112 -1.06 -13.43 9.85
C LYS A 112 -1.71 -12.56 8.78
N ALA A 113 -2.79 -13.08 8.20
CA ALA A 113 -3.63 -12.32 7.29
C ALA A 113 -4.01 -10.96 7.90
N GLY A 114 -3.86 -9.89 7.11
CA GLY A 114 -4.16 -8.52 7.54
C GLY A 114 -3.06 -7.83 8.35
N GLU A 115 -1.94 -8.50 8.66
CA GLU A 115 -0.82 -7.86 9.37
C GLU A 115 -0.02 -6.92 8.48
N TYR A 116 0.44 -5.82 9.07
CA TYR A 116 1.46 -4.95 8.50
C TYR A 116 2.80 -5.69 8.43
N VAL A 117 3.41 -5.71 7.24
CA VAL A 117 4.68 -6.37 6.96
C VAL A 117 5.83 -5.38 7.03
N THR A 118 5.83 -4.40 6.11
CA THR A 118 6.85 -3.34 6.00
C THR A 118 6.33 -2.21 5.11
N GLU A 119 7.10 -1.14 4.95
CA GLU A 119 6.83 -0.05 3.99
C GLU A 119 7.62 -0.26 2.69
N TYR A 120 7.14 0.24 1.56
CA TYR A 120 7.93 0.38 0.35
C TYR A 120 8.60 1.76 0.32
N VAL A 121 9.93 1.79 0.51
CA VAL A 121 10.69 3.04 0.60
C VAL A 121 11.56 3.22 -0.63
N GLY A 122 11.62 4.45 -1.13
CA GLY A 122 12.50 4.86 -2.20
C GLY A 122 12.45 6.38 -2.43
N THR A 123 12.93 6.81 -3.60
CA THR A 123 12.87 8.21 -4.01
C THR A 123 11.51 8.51 -4.66
N VAL A 124 10.78 9.49 -4.14
CA VAL A 124 9.55 9.99 -4.79
C VAL A 124 9.91 10.86 -5.98
N LEU A 125 9.34 10.56 -7.15
CA LEU A 125 9.62 11.28 -8.39
C LEU A 125 8.40 11.28 -9.31
N THR A 126 8.45 12.12 -10.34
CA THR A 126 7.56 12.02 -11.50
C THR A 126 8.18 11.04 -12.52
N PRO A 127 7.48 9.98 -12.95
CA PRO A 127 8.00 9.03 -13.94
C PRO A 127 8.47 9.73 -15.22
N ARG A 128 9.61 9.27 -15.78
CA ARG A 128 10.18 9.76 -17.03
C ARG A 128 10.43 8.59 -17.96
N SER A 129 10.29 8.79 -19.27
CA SER A 129 10.35 7.72 -20.29
C SER A 129 11.72 7.05 -20.44
N ASN A 130 12.82 7.71 -20.07
CA ASN A 130 14.19 7.24 -20.37
C ASN A 130 14.87 6.49 -19.21
N ARG A 131 14.11 5.91 -18.27
CA ARG A 131 14.67 5.12 -17.16
C ARG A 131 14.02 3.76 -17.06
N ASP A 132 14.73 2.82 -16.46
CA ASP A 132 14.22 1.49 -16.12
C ASP A 132 13.23 1.59 -14.94
N PRO A 133 11.93 1.30 -15.16
CA PRO A 133 10.90 1.45 -14.13
C PRO A 133 10.68 0.15 -13.33
N SER A 134 11.60 -0.82 -13.39
CA SER A 134 11.44 -2.13 -12.73
C SER A 134 11.25 -2.06 -11.20
N TYR A 135 11.62 -0.95 -10.57
CA TYR A 135 11.49 -0.69 -9.14
C TYR A 135 10.53 0.45 -8.83
N ASP A 136 9.67 0.79 -9.79
CA ASP A 136 8.67 1.83 -9.63
C ASP A 136 7.40 1.28 -9.01
N LEU A 137 6.92 1.98 -8.00
CA LEU A 137 5.58 1.83 -7.49
C LEU A 137 4.81 3.13 -7.75
N GLY A 138 3.84 3.08 -8.67
CA GLY A 138 2.96 4.21 -8.94
C GLY A 138 2.08 4.56 -7.73
N ILE A 139 1.82 5.85 -7.56
CA ILE A 139 0.91 6.39 -6.55
C ILE A 139 -0.34 6.87 -7.29
N GLU A 140 -1.50 6.35 -6.93
CA GLU A 140 -2.77 6.57 -7.62
C GLU A 140 -3.78 7.37 -6.78
N ILE A 141 -3.71 7.31 -5.45
CA ILE A 141 -4.72 7.90 -4.57
C ILE A 141 -4.23 9.20 -3.93
N VAL A 142 -3.08 9.17 -3.25
CA VAL A 142 -2.63 10.32 -2.42
C VAL A 142 -1.87 11.38 -3.21
N ALA A 143 -1.26 11.01 -4.33
CA ALA A 143 -0.51 11.91 -5.21
C ALA A 143 -0.39 11.31 -6.61
N GLU A 144 -1.48 11.40 -7.38
CA GLU A 144 -1.56 10.86 -8.74
C GLU A 144 -0.42 11.39 -9.63
N GLY A 145 0.17 10.49 -10.43
CA GLY A 145 1.26 10.82 -11.35
C GLY A 145 2.65 10.80 -10.72
N LEU A 146 2.76 10.53 -9.41
CA LEU A 146 4.04 10.25 -8.76
C LEU A 146 4.32 8.75 -8.69
N ALA A 147 5.59 8.40 -8.52
CA ALA A 147 6.02 7.05 -8.23
C ALA A 147 7.14 7.04 -7.18
N ILE A 148 7.23 5.95 -6.42
CA ILE A 148 8.36 5.63 -5.56
C ILE A 148 9.33 4.75 -6.36
N ASP A 149 10.54 5.24 -6.59
CA ASP A 149 11.64 4.48 -7.22
C ASP A 149 12.61 3.95 -6.16
N SER A 150 12.66 2.62 -6.00
CA SER A 150 13.57 1.96 -5.04
C SER A 150 14.85 1.39 -5.67
N ARG A 151 15.16 1.73 -6.93
CA ARG A 151 16.29 1.15 -7.67
C ARG A 151 17.63 1.42 -7.00
N LYS A 152 17.90 2.69 -6.65
CA LYS A 152 19.18 3.14 -6.07
C LYS A 152 19.12 3.26 -4.55
N CYS A 153 18.00 3.74 -4.02
CA CYS A 153 17.77 3.95 -2.60
C CYS A 153 16.47 3.26 -2.23
N GLY A 154 16.50 2.27 -1.35
CA GLY A 154 15.29 1.57 -0.92
C GLY A 154 15.57 0.59 0.23
N ASN A 155 14.50 0.09 0.83
CA ASN A 155 14.56 -0.89 1.92
C ASN A 155 14.36 -2.33 1.40
N LEU A 156 14.20 -3.29 2.31
CA LEU A 156 13.99 -4.72 2.00
C LEU A 156 12.80 -4.97 1.04
N ALA A 157 11.78 -4.11 1.08
CA ALA A 157 10.58 -4.29 0.27
C ALA A 157 10.84 -4.21 -1.25
N ARG A 158 11.97 -3.63 -1.67
CA ARG A 158 12.41 -3.64 -3.08
C ARG A 158 12.65 -5.05 -3.64
N PHE A 159 12.82 -6.06 -2.77
CA PHE A 159 13.03 -7.45 -3.15
C PHE A 159 11.75 -8.30 -3.12
N VAL A 160 10.58 -7.70 -2.85
CA VAL A 160 9.31 -8.43 -2.91
C VAL A 160 9.06 -8.88 -4.34
N ALA A 161 8.97 -10.19 -4.56
CA ALA A 161 8.89 -10.78 -5.88
C ALA A 161 7.45 -10.78 -6.43
N HIS A 162 7.32 -10.97 -7.74
CA HIS A 162 6.01 -11.18 -8.36
C HIS A 162 5.44 -12.57 -8.09
N ALA A 163 4.15 -12.64 -7.78
CA ALA A 163 3.31 -13.81 -8.02
C ALA A 163 1.97 -13.43 -8.64
N CYS A 164 1.46 -14.28 -9.53
CA CYS A 164 0.12 -14.10 -10.12
C CYS A 164 -1.01 -14.31 -9.10
N ASP A 165 -0.75 -15.11 -8.07
CA ASP A 165 -1.59 -15.28 -6.89
C ASP A 165 -0.77 -14.90 -5.64
N PRO A 166 -0.70 -13.60 -5.32
CA PRO A 166 0.19 -13.10 -4.27
C PRO A 166 -0.34 -13.35 -2.87
N ASN A 167 0.56 -13.31 -1.88
CA ASN A 167 0.21 -13.39 -0.47
C ASN A 167 0.31 -12.05 0.27
N ALA A 168 0.74 -10.99 -0.40
CA ALA A 168 0.78 -9.64 0.13
C ALA A 168 0.33 -8.60 -0.92
N ALA A 169 0.01 -7.39 -0.47
CA ALA A 169 -0.34 -6.27 -1.33
C ALA A 169 0.20 -4.94 -0.79
N PHE A 170 0.60 -4.08 -1.71
CA PHE A 170 0.87 -2.68 -1.43
C PHE A 170 -0.44 -1.90 -1.30
N ILE A 171 -0.51 -1.02 -0.31
CA ILE A 171 -1.67 -0.19 0.00
C ILE A 171 -1.17 1.21 0.34
N GLU A 172 -1.64 2.21 -0.40
CA GLU A 172 -1.33 3.61 -0.12
C GLU A 172 -1.79 3.99 1.29
N THR A 173 -0.92 4.67 2.02
CA THR A 173 -1.11 5.00 3.43
C THR A 173 -0.89 6.48 3.64
N HIS A 174 -1.96 7.22 3.96
CA HIS A 174 -1.86 8.58 4.45
C HIS A 174 -1.40 8.54 5.90
N SER A 175 -0.16 8.97 6.15
CA SER A 175 0.42 8.93 7.48
C SER A 175 1.39 10.08 7.71
N ARG A 176 1.15 10.81 8.80
CA ARG A 176 1.99 11.89 9.34
C ARG A 176 1.91 11.85 10.86
N ILE A 177 2.99 12.24 11.53
CA ILE A 177 3.01 12.29 12.99
C ILE A 177 2.25 13.53 13.45
N PHE A 178 2.62 14.69 12.90
CA PHE A 178 1.95 15.96 13.15
C PHE A 178 1.12 16.38 11.94
N GLU A 179 -0.07 16.96 12.16
CA GLU A 179 -0.90 17.50 11.07
C GLU A 179 -0.20 18.59 10.26
N THR A 180 0.77 19.28 10.87
CA THR A 180 1.62 20.30 10.23
C THR A 180 2.71 19.72 9.34
N ASP A 181 3.02 18.43 9.46
CA ASP A 181 4.04 17.80 8.64
C ASP A 181 3.58 17.73 7.17
N PRO A 182 4.47 17.96 6.20
CA PRO A 182 4.17 17.71 4.80
C PRO A 182 3.70 16.28 4.61
N LEU A 183 2.56 16.10 3.92
CA LEU A 183 2.10 14.78 3.55
C LEU A 183 3.00 14.22 2.44
N ILE A 184 3.85 13.27 2.80
CA ILE A 184 4.68 12.53 1.85
C ILE A 184 3.93 11.24 1.49
N PRO A 185 3.80 10.88 0.20
CA PRO A 185 3.20 9.61 -0.19
C PRO A 185 3.95 8.42 0.42
N ARG A 186 3.21 7.55 1.10
CA ARG A 186 3.76 6.33 1.73
C ARG A 186 2.94 5.13 1.30
N VAL A 187 3.61 3.98 1.17
CA VAL A 187 2.96 2.74 0.74
C VAL A 187 3.33 1.60 1.68
N SER A 188 2.33 1.00 2.30
CA SER A 188 2.50 -0.13 3.21
C SER A 188 2.31 -1.46 2.49
N LEU A 189 3.06 -2.48 2.89
CA LEU A 189 2.84 -3.88 2.52
C LEU A 189 2.05 -4.58 3.62
N TYR A 190 0.92 -5.19 3.26
CA TYR A 190 0.10 -6.00 4.16
C TYR A 190 -0.07 -7.43 3.64
N ALA A 191 -0.15 -8.40 4.55
CA ALA A 191 -0.40 -9.80 4.20
C ALA A 191 -1.88 -10.01 3.83
N LEU A 192 -2.13 -10.64 2.68
CA LEU A 192 -3.47 -10.99 2.20
C LEU A 192 -4.01 -12.29 2.82
N ARG A 193 -3.09 -13.18 3.22
CA ARG A 193 -3.36 -14.44 3.90
C ARG A 193 -2.24 -14.72 4.90
N ASP A 194 -2.38 -15.78 5.69
CA ASP A 194 -1.27 -16.27 6.50
C ASP A 194 -0.08 -16.64 5.60
N ILE A 195 1.12 -16.22 6.02
CA ILE A 195 2.41 -16.47 5.39
C ILE A 195 3.28 -17.25 6.37
N ALA A 196 3.72 -18.44 5.96
CA ALA A 196 4.53 -19.31 6.80
C ALA A 196 6.00 -18.85 6.89
N ILE A 197 6.71 -19.32 7.92
CA ILE A 197 8.16 -19.11 8.03
C ILE A 197 8.85 -19.71 6.80
N GLY A 198 9.75 -18.94 6.18
CA GLY A 198 10.48 -19.33 4.99
C GLY A 198 9.68 -19.19 3.69
N GLU A 199 8.40 -18.84 3.74
CA GLU A 199 7.59 -18.58 2.55
C GLU A 199 7.99 -17.25 1.89
N ALA A 200 8.00 -17.21 0.55
CA ALA A 200 8.24 -16.00 -0.21
C ALA A 200 7.10 -14.99 -0.04
N VAL A 201 7.43 -13.75 0.30
CA VAL A 201 6.49 -12.63 0.31
C VAL A 201 6.39 -12.08 -1.11
N THR A 202 5.19 -12.11 -1.67
CA THR A 202 4.96 -11.82 -3.10
C THR A 202 3.78 -10.88 -3.30
N ILE A 203 3.84 -10.11 -4.38
CA ILE A 203 2.80 -9.18 -4.83
C ILE A 203 2.47 -9.40 -6.32
N CYS A 204 1.37 -8.85 -6.78
CA CYS A 204 1.07 -8.80 -8.22
C CYS A 204 1.62 -7.48 -8.80
N TYR A 205 2.62 -7.53 -9.69
CA TYR A 205 3.23 -6.32 -10.27
C TYR A 205 2.35 -5.63 -11.30
N TYR A 206 1.50 -6.39 -11.99
CA TYR A 206 0.70 -5.90 -13.10
C TYR A 206 -0.72 -6.41 -12.99
N SER A 207 -1.66 -5.70 -13.62
CA SER A 207 -3.04 -6.18 -13.72
C SER A 207 -3.11 -7.54 -14.42
N ARG A 208 -4.14 -8.33 -14.08
CA ARG A 208 -4.34 -9.68 -14.65
C ARG A 208 -4.39 -9.67 -16.18
N ASP A 209 -4.97 -8.64 -16.77
CA ASP A 209 -5.06 -8.50 -18.24
C ASP A 209 -3.68 -8.32 -18.88
N LYS A 210 -2.81 -7.52 -18.28
CA LYS A 210 -1.42 -7.36 -18.73
C LYS A 210 -0.64 -8.66 -18.63
N LEU A 211 -0.85 -9.41 -17.53
CA LEU A 211 -0.20 -10.70 -17.30
C LEU A 211 -0.66 -11.80 -18.29
N ALA A 212 -1.94 -11.75 -18.68
CA ALA A 212 -2.55 -12.69 -19.62
C ALA A 212 -2.25 -12.37 -21.10
N SER A 213 -1.59 -11.24 -21.39
CA SER A 213 -1.35 -10.77 -22.78
C SER A 213 -0.48 -11.69 -23.63
N GLY A 214 0.25 -12.64 -23.02
CA GLY A 214 1.18 -13.53 -23.72
C GLY A 214 2.47 -12.84 -24.20
N LYS A 215 2.64 -11.55 -23.93
CA LYS A 215 3.79 -10.75 -24.37
C LYS A 215 4.73 -10.47 -23.20
N GLY A 216 6.03 -10.55 -23.45
CA GLY A 216 7.08 -10.16 -22.49
C GLY A 216 7.87 -11.34 -21.94
N ILE A 217 8.30 -11.25 -20.67
CA ILE A 217 9.13 -12.26 -20.00
C ILE A 217 8.21 -13.34 -19.43
N LYS A 218 8.51 -14.61 -19.68
CA LYS A 218 7.71 -15.73 -19.14
C LYS A 218 7.70 -15.67 -17.61
N CYS A 219 6.51 -15.67 -17.01
CA CYS A 219 6.38 -15.63 -15.56
C CYS A 219 6.88 -16.95 -14.94
N ALA A 220 7.71 -16.83 -13.90
CA ALA A 220 8.30 -17.95 -13.19
C ALA A 220 7.84 -18.05 -11.72
N CYS A 221 6.72 -17.41 -11.37
CA CYS A 221 6.22 -17.41 -9.98
C CYS A 221 5.79 -18.81 -9.48
N ARG A 222 5.52 -19.73 -10.42
CA ARG A 222 5.26 -21.15 -10.15
C ARG A 222 5.59 -21.99 -11.39
N PRO A 223 5.86 -23.30 -11.25
CA PRO A 223 6.03 -24.19 -12.39
C PRO A 223 4.83 -24.13 -13.34
N GLY A 224 5.09 -24.00 -14.65
CA GLY A 224 4.06 -23.99 -15.68
C GLY A 224 3.13 -22.77 -15.70
N CYS A 225 3.52 -21.64 -15.08
CA CYS A 225 2.70 -20.43 -15.11
C CYS A 225 2.40 -19.98 -16.56
N PRO A 226 1.12 -19.76 -16.95
CA PRO A 226 0.79 -19.37 -18.32
C PRO A 226 1.16 -17.90 -18.63
N ASN A 227 1.25 -17.06 -17.59
CA ASN A 227 1.36 -15.61 -17.72
C ASN A 227 2.75 -15.10 -18.14
N HIS A 228 2.80 -13.85 -18.56
CA HIS A 228 4.02 -13.13 -18.93
C HIS A 228 4.06 -11.76 -18.25
N LEU A 229 5.24 -11.36 -17.79
CA LEU A 229 5.50 -10.01 -17.30
C LEU A 229 5.79 -9.09 -18.48
N PRO A 230 5.08 -7.95 -18.63
CA PRO A 230 5.40 -6.95 -19.63
C PRO A 230 6.89 -6.59 -19.61
N LYS A 231 7.48 -6.41 -20.80
CA LYS A 231 8.80 -5.77 -20.91
C LYS A 231 8.59 -4.27 -20.88
N ASN A 232 9.29 -3.59 -19.97
CA ASN A 232 9.38 -2.13 -19.94
C ASN A 232 10.08 -1.60 -21.19
#